data_AF-A0A2A6R0X8-F1
#
_entry.id   AF-A0A2A6R0X8-F1
#
_cell.length_a   1.000
_cell.length_b   1.000
_cell.length_c   1.000
_cell.angle_alpha   90.00
_cell.angle_beta   90.00
_cell.angle_gamma   90.00
#
_symmetry.space_group_name_H-M   'P 1'
#
loop_
_entity.id
_entity.type
_entity.pdbx_description
1 polymer ?
#
loop_
_entity_poly.entity_id
_entity_poly.type
_entity_poly.pdbx_seq_one_letter_code
_entity_poly.pdbx_strand_id
1 'polypeptide(L)'
;MKQDDLPLFAWHPPCKLIVFPLVARIGRIRDVASKMLDKTSARAAETYRDQVIIGVLRHLERLGLSESEQDEQLGAFWNAVGDEMARERGRVSRKP
;
A
#
# COMPACT_ATOMS: atom_id res chain seq x y z
N MET A 1 -47.24 11.62 -11.49
CA MET A 1 -45.89 11.45 -10.91
C MET A 1 -45.49 10.00 -11.12
N LYS A 2 -44.38 9.74 -11.81
CA LYS A 2 -43.80 8.39 -11.86
C LYS A 2 -43.12 8.13 -10.51
N GLN A 3 -43.14 6.89 -10.03
CA GLN A 3 -42.59 6.50 -8.73
C GLN A 3 -41.11 6.89 -8.57
N ASP A 4 -40.39 7.04 -9.67
CA ASP A 4 -38.95 7.29 -9.71
C ASP A 4 -38.54 8.76 -9.42
N ASP A 5 -39.50 9.70 -9.42
CA ASP A 5 -39.25 11.14 -9.21
C ASP A 5 -39.28 11.56 -7.73
N LEU A 6 -39.39 10.61 -6.79
CA LEU A 6 -39.37 10.96 -5.36
C LEU A 6 -37.93 11.38 -4.97
N PRO A 7 -37.75 12.43 -4.15
CA PRO A 7 -36.44 12.97 -3.80
C PRO A 7 -35.44 11.94 -3.24
N LEU A 8 -35.95 10.88 -2.59
CA LEU A 8 -35.15 9.79 -2.05
C LEU A 8 -34.58 8.86 -3.15
N PHE A 9 -35.31 8.64 -4.24
CA PHE A 9 -34.87 7.80 -5.36
C PHE A 9 -33.98 8.56 -6.35
N ALA A 10 -34.05 9.89 -6.37
CA ALA A 10 -33.14 10.75 -7.12
C ALA A 10 -31.77 10.95 -6.44
N TRP A 11 -31.64 10.60 -5.15
CA TRP A 11 -30.41 10.78 -4.39
C TRP A 11 -29.34 9.75 -4.78
N HIS A 12 -28.30 10.21 -5.48
CA HIS A 12 -27.09 9.43 -5.77
C HIS A 12 -25.91 10.01 -4.97
N PRO A 13 -25.70 9.58 -3.71
CA PRO A 13 -24.52 10.01 -2.97
C PRO A 13 -23.25 9.50 -3.65
N PRO A 14 -22.13 10.24 -3.58
CA PRO A 14 -20.86 9.73 -4.07
C PRO A 14 -20.46 8.47 -3.30
N CYS A 15 -20.37 7.33 -4.00
CA CYS A 15 -19.83 6.09 -3.45
C CYS A 15 -18.33 6.27 -3.20
N LYS A 16 -17.92 6.34 -1.94
CA LYS A 16 -16.52 6.46 -1.53
C LYS A 16 -15.98 5.11 -1.11
N LEU A 17 -15.07 4.53 -1.89
CA LEU A 17 -14.42 3.27 -1.54
C LEU A 17 -13.36 3.52 -0.46
N ILE A 18 -13.59 3.01 0.75
CA ILE A 18 -12.59 3.05 1.83
C ILE A 18 -11.76 1.77 1.76
N VAL A 19 -10.66 1.81 1.01
CA VAL A 19 -9.71 0.70 0.99
C VAL A 19 -8.98 0.59 2.32
N PHE A 20 -8.77 -0.64 2.80
CA PHE A 20 -7.93 -0.85 3.98
C PHE A 20 -6.52 -0.28 3.71
N PRO A 21 -6.07 0.72 4.50
CA PRO A 21 -4.88 1.51 4.19
C PRO A 21 -3.66 0.61 4.03
N LEU A 22 -2.81 0.89 3.04
CA LEU A 22 -1.59 0.08 2.85
C LEU A 22 -0.69 0.10 4.10
N VAL A 23 -0.67 1.22 4.82
CA VAL A 23 0.06 1.41 6.09
C VAL A 23 -0.40 0.45 7.19
N ALA A 24 -1.67 0.04 7.17
CA ALA A 24 -2.21 -0.88 8.16
C ALA A 24 -1.92 -2.37 7.82
N ARG A 25 -1.32 -2.66 6.65
CA ARG A 25 -0.96 -4.03 6.23
C ARG A 25 0.38 -4.48 6.82
N ILE A 26 0.47 -4.48 8.14
CA ILE A 26 1.70 -4.73 8.91
C ILE A 26 2.40 -6.04 8.49
N GLY A 27 1.65 -7.12 8.23
CA GLY A 27 2.24 -8.39 7.78
C GLY A 27 2.98 -8.27 6.46
N ARG A 28 2.43 -7.53 5.49
CA ARG A 28 3.07 -7.27 4.20
C ARG A 28 4.27 -6.33 4.34
N ILE A 29 4.18 -5.32 5.20
CA ILE A 29 5.28 -4.40 5.48
C ILE A 29 6.49 -5.16 6.02
N ARG A 30 6.28 -6.03 7.03
CA ARG A 30 7.34 -6.89 7.60
C ARG A 30 7.94 -7.84 6.58
N ASP A 31 7.10 -8.51 5.79
CA ASP A 31 7.56 -9.43 4.75
C ASP A 31 8.45 -8.73 3.70
N VAL A 32 8.02 -7.55 3.22
CA VAL A 32 8.81 -6.77 2.25
C VAL A 32 10.09 -6.24 2.89
N ALA A 33 10.05 -5.75 4.13
CA ALA A 33 11.22 -5.27 4.85
C ALA A 33 12.28 -6.37 5.02
N SER A 34 11.88 -7.55 5.49
CA SER A 34 12.77 -8.71 5.61
C SER A 34 13.37 -9.07 4.25
N LYS A 35 12.54 -9.20 3.20
CA LYS A 35 13.01 -9.54 1.85
C LYS A 35 13.93 -8.50 1.24
N MET A 36 13.75 -7.22 1.57
CA MET A 36 14.65 -6.13 1.18
C MET A 36 16.00 -6.24 1.89
N LEU A 37 16.00 -6.56 3.20
CA LEU A 37 17.21 -6.76 3.99
C LEU A 37 18.00 -8.01 3.55
N ASP A 38 17.31 -9.04 3.07
CA ASP A 38 17.93 -10.26 2.55
C ASP A 38 18.63 -10.07 1.19
N LYS A 39 18.42 -8.94 0.50
CA LYS A 39 19.08 -8.68 -0.78
C LYS A 39 20.54 -8.28 -0.56
N THR A 40 21.44 -9.10 -1.09
CA THR A 40 22.90 -8.91 -0.98
C THR A 40 23.47 -7.89 -1.96
N SER A 41 22.73 -7.52 -3.01
CA SER A 41 23.15 -6.53 -4.01
C SER A 41 22.11 -5.43 -4.21
N ALA A 42 22.59 -4.22 -4.49
CA ALA A 42 21.74 -3.07 -4.77
C ALA A 42 20.80 -3.34 -5.95
N ARG A 43 21.30 -3.98 -7.01
CA ARG A 43 20.50 -4.31 -8.20
C ARG A 43 19.38 -5.32 -7.90
N ALA A 44 19.64 -6.31 -7.04
CA ALA A 44 18.60 -7.25 -6.63
C ALA A 44 17.53 -6.58 -5.74
N ALA A 45 17.93 -5.62 -4.90
CA ALA A 45 17.01 -4.81 -4.11
C ALA A 45 16.13 -3.91 -4.99
N GLU A 46 16.72 -3.25 -5.98
CA GLU A 46 16.00 -2.42 -6.96
C GLU A 46 14.99 -3.24 -7.76
N THR A 47 15.42 -4.37 -8.33
CA THR A 47 14.51 -5.25 -9.09
C THR A 47 13.35 -5.75 -8.22
N TYR A 48 13.62 -6.10 -6.97
CA TYR A 48 12.57 -6.53 -6.05
C TYR A 48 11.62 -5.38 -5.66
N ARG A 49 12.16 -4.18 -5.43
CA ARG A 49 11.38 -2.97 -5.18
C ARG A 49 10.40 -2.71 -6.33
N ASP A 50 10.87 -2.77 -7.56
CA ASP A 50 10.03 -2.54 -8.76
C ASP A 50 8.91 -3.56 -8.86
N GLN A 51 9.20 -4.85 -8.60
CA GLN A 51 8.19 -5.91 -8.57
C GLN A 51 7.11 -5.63 -7.52
N VAL A 52 7.50 -5.17 -6.34
CA VAL A 52 6.55 -4.80 -5.28
C VAL A 52 5.71 -3.60 -5.68
N ILE A 53 6.33 -2.55 -6.26
CA ILE A 53 5.64 -1.35 -6.76
C ILE A 53 4.58 -1.74 -7.78
N ILE A 54 4.97 -2.47 -8.83
CA ILE A 54 4.05 -2.91 -9.90
C ILE A 54 2.88 -3.71 -9.32
N GLY A 55 3.17 -4.63 -8.39
CA GLY A 55 2.13 -5.44 -7.76
C GLY A 55 1.17 -4.64 -6.87
N VAL A 56 1.67 -3.60 -6.19
CA VAL A 56 0.83 -2.70 -5.39
C VAL A 56 -0.04 -1.83 -6.29
N LEU A 57 0.56 -1.15 -7.28
CA LEU A 57 -0.16 -0.27 -8.20
C LEU A 57 -1.28 -1.00 -8.93
N ARG A 58 -0.99 -2.18 -9.50
CA ARG A 58 -2.01 -3.03 -10.17
C ARG A 58 -3.17 -3.40 -9.24
N HIS A 59 -2.89 -3.62 -7.95
CA HIS A 59 -3.94 -3.91 -6.98
C HIS A 59 -4.80 -2.68 -6.68
N LEU A 60 -4.19 -1.50 -6.56
CA LEU A 60 -4.92 -0.25 -6.32
C LEU A 60 -5.72 0.22 -7.55
N GLU A 61 -5.16 0.06 -8.74
CA GLU A 61 -5.83 0.31 -10.01
C GLU A 61 -7.09 -0.56 -10.13
N ARG A 62 -7.00 -1.85 -9.81
CA ARG A 62 -8.16 -2.76 -9.79
C ARG A 62 -9.24 -2.35 -8.78
N LEU A 63 -8.86 -1.62 -7.74
CA LEU A 63 -9.79 -1.06 -6.75
C LEU A 63 -10.38 0.28 -7.20
N GLY A 64 -9.96 0.81 -8.35
CA GLY A 64 -10.46 2.06 -8.92
C GLY A 64 -9.91 3.32 -8.26
N LEU A 65 -8.76 3.23 -7.58
CA LEU A 65 -8.12 4.41 -7.00
C LEU A 65 -7.55 5.31 -8.10
N SER A 66 -7.67 6.62 -7.92
CA SER A 66 -7.02 7.61 -8.78
C SER A 66 -5.50 7.53 -8.66
N GLU A 67 -4.76 7.95 -9.69
CA GLU A 67 -3.29 7.95 -9.66
C GLU A 67 -2.72 8.72 -8.45
N SER A 68 -3.32 9.86 -8.09
CA SER A 68 -2.90 10.63 -6.92
C SER A 68 -3.07 9.85 -5.60
N GLU A 69 -4.17 9.11 -5.46
CA GLU A 69 -4.39 8.26 -4.29
C GLU A 69 -3.45 7.04 -4.30
N GLN A 70 -3.11 6.51 -5.48
CA GLN A 70 -2.16 5.41 -5.62
C GLN A 70 -0.77 5.85 -5.14
N ASP A 71 -0.30 7.02 -5.56
CA ASP A 71 0.99 7.58 -5.17
C ASP A 71 1.07 7.85 -3.66
N GLU A 72 0.02 8.44 -3.08
CA GLU A 72 -0.05 8.68 -1.64
C GLU A 72 0.03 7.37 -0.85
N GLN A 73 -0.75 6.36 -1.25
CA GLN A 73 -0.75 5.05 -0.59
C GLN A 73 0.59 4.33 -0.77
N LEU A 74 1.20 4.41 -1.95
CA LEU A 74 2.48 3.78 -2.25
C LEU A 74 3.62 4.43 -1.46
N GLY A 75 3.65 5.75 -1.37
CA GLY A 75 4.62 6.50 -0.57
C GLY A 75 4.51 6.16 0.92
N ALA A 76 3.30 6.16 1.46
CA ALA A 76 3.05 5.81 2.85
C ALA A 76 3.45 4.35 3.16
N PHE A 77 3.21 3.42 2.23
CA PHE A 77 3.67 2.04 2.33
C PHE A 77 5.20 1.94 2.40
N TRP A 78 5.94 2.62 1.52
CA TRP A 78 7.40 2.55 1.49
C TRP A 78 8.06 3.24 2.69
N ASN A 79 7.47 4.32 3.21
CA ASN A 79 7.91 4.92 4.47
C ASN A 79 7.82 3.89 5.61
N ALA A 80 6.69 3.21 5.74
CA ALA A 80 6.50 2.18 6.76
C ALA A 80 7.45 0.97 6.59
N VAL A 81 7.76 0.57 5.34
CA VAL A 81 8.78 -0.45 5.06
C VAL A 81 10.17 0.03 5.49
N GLY A 82 10.53 1.27 5.22
CA GLY A 82 11.81 1.87 5.67
C GLY A 82 11.94 1.87 7.19
N ASP A 83 10.90 2.29 7.90
CA ASP A 83 10.84 2.27 9.36
C ASP A 83 10.98 0.84 9.92
N GLU A 84 10.33 -0.14 9.30
CA GLU A 84 10.45 -1.55 9.66
C GLU A 84 11.88 -2.06 9.47
N MET A 85 12.51 -1.76 8.33
CA MET A 85 13.89 -2.17 8.05
C MET A 85 14.85 -1.59 9.09
N ALA A 86 14.67 -0.32 9.47
CA ALA A 86 15.47 0.31 10.53
C ALA A 86 15.27 -0.40 11.88
N ARG A 87 14.02 -0.75 12.21
CA ARG A 87 13.68 -1.49 13.43
C ARG A 87 14.32 -2.88 13.46
N GLU A 88 14.30 -3.62 12.35
CA GLU A 88 14.90 -4.96 12.27
C GLU A 88 16.43 -4.91 12.40
N ARG A 89 17.10 -3.97 11.73
CA ARG A 89 18.54 -3.74 11.91
C ARG A 89 18.89 -3.45 13.39
N GLY A 90 18.07 -2.64 14.07
CA GLY A 90 18.22 -2.36 15.50
C GLY A 90 18.02 -3.60 16.40
N ARG A 91 17.17 -4.56 16.01
CA ARG A 91 16.99 -5.83 16.72
C ARG A 91 18.20 -6.74 16.57
N VAL A 92 18.78 -6.84 15.37
CA VAL A 92 19.97 -7.68 15.12
C VAL A 92 21.16 -7.18 15.92
N SER A 93 21.36 -5.86 16.00
CA SER A 93 22.46 -5.24 16.75
C SER A 93 22.36 -5.41 18.28
N ARG A 94 21.18 -5.75 18.81
CA ARG A 94 20.91 -5.92 20.25
C ARG A 94 20.96 -7.37 20.74
N LYS A 95 21.28 -8.34 19.87
CA LYS A 95 21.42 -9.74 20.27
C LYS A 95 22.82 -9.95 20.89
N PRO A 96 22.94 -10.40 22.15
CA PRO A 96 24.23 -10.64 22.80
C PRO A 96 24.99 -11.82 22.18
#